data_AF-A0A5C8Z4V6-F1
#
_entry.id   AF-A0A5C8Z4V6-F1
#
_cell.length_a   1.000
_cell.length_b   1.000
_cell.length_c   1.000
_cell.angle_alpha   90.00
_cell.angle_beta   90.00
_cell.angle_gamma   90.00
#
_symmetry.space_group_name_H-M   'P 1'
#
loop_
_entity.id
_entity.type
_entity.pdbx_description
1 polymer ?
#
loop_
_entity_poly.entity_id
_entity_poly.type
_entity_poly.pdbx_seq_one_letter_code
_entity_poly.pdbx_strand_id
1 'polypeptide(L)'
;MFNLMKALFVSLLLFTAGQSLANCLPDDIVTLRNSALADYNAGSHALAEQKLASYYESQCGYYEMSQESDADFNKALWLVSDLMFYREKVGDYLGCLALSNEVFFTWRVSEPHRYQSRVDSAMKANYEKCKSSLAALYPEAESCPIVGYEDMFAVPSGWQEQDELYFEIACIGFVGNYASMRGVERDGPKGGSEGLSVRPRLEVLYVERVERADGSTLTDWLRSDEENWWNEFYNGEWVSFYKVNEVYFSSLEGSLWGAGYCYSLTPKFGQQAGMIYLAGTSSPCNGGSASYTDNLIVRLDYPFKAQLIDAQKQ
;
A
#
# COMPACT_ATOMS: atom_id res chain seq x y z
N MET A 1 -22.72 51.26 -21.47
CA MET A 1 -22.82 51.07 -20.00
C MET A 1 -22.87 49.60 -19.57
N PHE A 2 -23.61 48.73 -20.27
CA PHE A 2 -23.73 47.28 -19.95
C PHE A 2 -22.43 46.45 -20.06
N ASN A 3 -21.45 46.86 -20.88
CA ASN A 3 -20.19 46.13 -21.05
C ASN A 3 -19.12 46.47 -19.99
N LEU A 4 -19.23 47.62 -19.30
CA LEU A 4 -18.30 47.96 -18.20
C LEU A 4 -18.62 47.19 -16.92
N MET A 5 -19.91 46.95 -16.63
CA MET A 5 -20.34 46.17 -15.45
C MET A 5 -19.97 44.69 -15.56
N LYS A 6 -19.98 44.10 -16.76
CA LYS A 6 -19.54 42.70 -16.96
C LYS A 6 -18.03 42.55 -16.83
N ALA A 7 -17.25 43.52 -17.30
CA ALA A 7 -15.80 43.52 -17.11
C ALA A 7 -15.43 43.65 -15.61
N LEU A 8 -16.13 44.52 -14.87
CA LEU A 8 -15.92 44.64 -13.42
C LEU A 8 -16.32 43.37 -12.65
N PHE A 9 -17.40 42.68 -13.03
CA PHE A 9 -17.83 41.44 -12.36
C PHE A 9 -16.88 40.27 -12.63
N VAL A 10 -16.33 40.16 -13.85
CA VAL A 10 -15.34 39.13 -14.20
C VAL A 10 -14.00 39.42 -13.53
N SER A 11 -13.59 40.68 -13.40
CA SER A 11 -12.39 41.06 -12.64
C SER A 11 -12.55 40.87 -11.13
N LEU A 12 -13.75 41.08 -10.55
CA LEU A 12 -14.00 40.82 -9.12
C LEU A 12 -14.02 39.32 -8.80
N LEU A 13 -14.52 38.48 -9.72
CA LEU A 13 -14.55 37.02 -9.57
C LEU A 13 -13.17 36.35 -9.77
N LEU A 14 -12.27 36.97 -10.54
CA LEU A 14 -10.88 36.51 -10.71
C LEU A 14 -9.96 36.88 -9.54
N PHE A 15 -10.37 37.79 -8.65
CA PHE A 15 -9.64 38.09 -7.41
C PHE A 15 -10.06 37.21 -6.22
N THR A 16 -11.21 36.54 -6.29
CA THR A 16 -11.69 35.64 -5.23
C THR A 16 -11.49 34.16 -5.53
N ALA A 17 -11.00 33.82 -6.73
CA ALA A 17 -10.66 32.46 -7.11
C ALA A 17 -9.13 32.28 -7.06
N GLY A 18 -8.63 31.69 -5.96
CA GLY A 18 -7.35 31.00 -6.00
C GLY A 18 -6.25 31.45 -5.06
N GLN A 19 -6.55 32.19 -3.99
CA GLN A 19 -5.66 32.24 -2.83
C GLN A 19 -6.37 31.64 -1.62
N SER A 20 -6.46 30.31 -1.61
CA SER A 20 -6.37 29.56 -0.35
C SER A 20 -4.95 29.78 0.20
N LEU A 21 -4.66 30.99 0.64
CA LEU A 21 -3.48 31.23 1.46
C LEU A 21 -3.80 30.60 2.81
N ALA A 22 -3.38 29.36 2.98
CA ALA A 22 -3.16 28.75 4.29
C ALA A 22 -2.30 29.73 5.12
N ASN A 23 -2.94 30.45 6.04
CA ASN A 23 -2.28 31.40 6.94
C ASN A 23 -1.75 30.64 8.15
N CYS A 24 -0.72 29.82 7.95
CA CYS A 24 -0.15 29.09 9.07
C CYS A 24 0.61 30.06 9.99
N LEU A 25 0.03 30.37 11.15
CA LEU A 25 0.71 31.18 12.15
C LEU A 25 1.52 30.29 13.10
N PRO A 26 2.79 30.63 13.37
CA PRO A 26 3.62 29.83 14.26
C PRO A 26 3.08 29.68 15.69
N ASP A 27 2.35 30.67 16.20
CA ASP A 27 1.74 30.63 17.54
C ASP A 27 0.51 29.70 17.59
N ASP A 28 -0.19 29.55 16.46
CA ASP A 28 -1.32 28.62 16.35
C ASP A 28 -0.84 27.16 16.41
N ILE A 29 0.32 26.85 15.82
CA ILE A 29 0.96 25.53 15.95
C ILE A 29 1.23 25.21 17.42
N VAL A 30 1.81 26.15 18.18
CA VAL A 30 2.14 25.92 19.59
C VAL A 30 0.87 25.66 20.39
N THR A 31 -0.16 26.46 20.17
CA THR A 31 -1.48 26.31 20.79
C THR A 31 -2.11 24.96 20.48
N LEU A 32 -2.09 24.57 19.21
CA LEU A 32 -2.64 23.32 18.72
C LEU A 32 -1.93 22.11 19.32
N ARG A 33 -0.59 22.10 19.32
CA ARG A 33 0.21 21.02 19.91
C ARG A 33 -0.06 20.86 21.41
N ASN A 34 -0.19 21.97 22.15
CA ASN A 34 -0.54 21.93 23.57
C ASN A 34 -1.95 21.34 23.80
N SER A 35 -2.90 21.70 22.94
CA SER A 35 -4.27 21.16 22.97
C SER A 35 -4.27 19.64 22.70
N ALA A 36 -3.59 19.19 21.64
CA ALA A 36 -3.48 17.77 21.30
C ALA A 36 -2.76 16.97 22.40
N LEU A 37 -1.72 17.54 23.01
CA LEU A 37 -1.04 16.93 24.16
C LEU A 37 -1.97 16.77 25.36
N ALA A 38 -2.88 17.73 25.61
CA ALA A 38 -3.88 17.61 26.66
C ALA A 38 -4.86 16.46 26.38
N ASP A 39 -5.35 16.31 25.15
CA ASP A 39 -6.21 15.18 24.77
C ASP A 39 -5.48 13.85 24.89
N TYR A 40 -4.21 13.79 24.48
CA TYR A 40 -3.36 12.61 24.63
C TYR A 40 -3.21 12.20 26.09
N ASN A 41 -2.90 13.16 26.98
CA ASN A 41 -2.78 12.90 28.41
C ASN A 41 -4.11 12.47 29.05
N ALA A 42 -5.24 12.83 28.43
CA ALA A 42 -6.58 12.36 28.79
C ALA A 42 -6.95 11.00 28.17
N GLY A 43 -6.04 10.34 27.43
CA GLY A 43 -6.27 9.04 26.78
C GLY A 43 -7.02 9.12 25.44
N SER A 44 -7.29 10.33 24.93
CA SER A 44 -8.06 10.55 23.70
C SER A 44 -7.15 10.69 22.47
N HIS A 45 -6.44 9.61 22.12
CA HIS A 45 -5.43 9.62 21.05
C HIS A 45 -6.01 9.96 19.66
N ALA A 46 -7.17 9.41 19.30
CA ALA A 46 -7.84 9.70 18.04
C ALA A 46 -8.30 11.17 17.94
N LEU A 47 -8.72 11.77 19.06
CA LEU A 47 -9.07 13.18 19.09
C LEU A 47 -7.84 14.08 18.92
N ALA A 48 -6.73 13.72 19.56
CA ALA A 48 -5.45 14.43 19.40
C ALA A 48 -4.96 14.38 17.94
N GLU A 49 -5.01 13.20 17.32
CA GLU A 49 -4.69 13.00 15.90
C GLU A 49 -5.58 13.87 15.02
N GLN A 50 -6.91 13.76 15.16
CA GLN A 50 -7.86 14.47 14.31
C GLN A 50 -7.66 15.98 14.35
N LYS A 51 -7.42 16.55 15.55
CA LYS A 51 -7.18 17.99 15.70
C LYS A 51 -5.92 18.44 14.95
N LEU A 52 -4.84 17.67 15.05
CA LEU A 52 -3.58 18.00 14.37
C LEU A 52 -3.68 17.80 12.86
N ALA A 53 -4.26 16.68 12.43
CA ALA A 53 -4.48 16.36 11.02
C ALA A 53 -5.34 17.43 10.34
N SER A 54 -6.46 17.81 10.95
CA SER A 54 -7.36 18.82 10.39
C SER A 54 -6.66 20.15 10.18
N TYR A 55 -5.82 20.59 11.13
CA TYR A 55 -5.06 21.84 10.97
C TYR A 55 -3.95 21.71 9.91
N TYR A 56 -3.21 20.59 9.92
CA TYR A 56 -2.16 20.32 8.93
C TYR A 56 -2.73 20.34 7.50
N GLU A 57 -3.83 19.64 7.26
CA GLU A 57 -4.42 19.48 5.93
C GLU A 57 -5.16 20.74 5.42
N SER A 58 -5.77 21.52 6.32
CA SER A 58 -6.64 22.65 5.92
C SER A 58 -6.07 24.05 6.15
N GLN A 59 -5.08 24.21 7.02
CA GLN A 59 -4.56 25.52 7.44
C GLN A 59 -3.04 25.65 7.33
N CYS A 60 -2.30 24.53 7.40
CA CYS A 60 -0.85 24.55 7.52
C CYS A 60 -0.18 23.30 6.97
N GLY A 61 -0.07 23.24 5.64
CA GLY A 61 0.79 22.24 5.01
C GLY A 61 2.27 22.48 5.36
N TYR A 62 3.04 21.41 5.32
CA TYR A 62 4.50 21.48 5.52
C TYR A 62 5.19 22.40 4.49
N TYR A 63 4.71 22.41 3.24
CA TYR A 63 5.33 23.16 2.15
C TYR A 63 5.30 24.67 2.38
N GLU A 64 4.22 25.19 2.95
CA GLU A 64 4.03 26.61 3.24
C GLU A 64 5.08 27.11 4.25
N MET A 65 5.31 26.37 5.34
CA MET A 65 6.32 26.75 6.34
C MET A 65 7.75 26.39 5.95
N SER A 66 7.96 25.49 4.99
CA SER A 66 9.31 25.10 4.53
C SER A 66 10.08 26.23 3.85
N GLN A 67 9.36 27.22 3.32
CA GLN A 67 9.93 28.38 2.62
C GLN A 67 10.20 29.57 3.54
N GLU A 68 9.78 29.49 4.81
CA GLU A 68 9.92 30.55 5.80
C GLU A 68 11.22 30.40 6.63
N SER A 69 11.35 31.19 7.69
CA SER A 69 12.50 31.14 8.60
C SER A 69 12.74 29.74 9.19
N ASP A 70 14.00 29.39 9.48
CA ASP A 70 14.33 28.09 10.09
C ASP A 70 13.60 27.85 11.43
N ALA A 71 13.28 28.91 12.18
CA ALA A 71 12.53 28.78 13.42
C ALA A 71 11.10 28.27 13.17
N ASP A 72 10.44 28.74 12.12
CA ASP A 72 9.07 28.35 11.77
C ASP A 72 9.05 27.02 11.05
N PHE A 73 10.04 26.76 10.20
CA PHE A 73 10.29 25.44 9.64
C PHE A 73 10.41 24.35 10.72
N ASN A 74 11.19 24.59 11.77
CA ASN A 74 11.33 23.64 12.87
C ASN A 74 10.03 23.46 13.68
N LYS A 75 9.14 24.46 13.73
CA LYS A 75 7.80 24.28 14.33
C LYS A 75 6.91 23.39 13.48
N ALA A 76 6.96 23.52 12.15
CA ALA A 76 6.26 22.62 11.24
C ALA A 76 6.76 21.17 11.38
N LEU A 77 8.07 20.96 11.47
CA LEU A 77 8.63 19.61 11.69
C LEU A 77 8.16 18.99 13.01
N TRP A 78 8.01 19.80 14.05
CA TRP A 78 7.43 19.33 15.30
C TRP A 78 5.95 18.95 15.17
N LEU A 79 5.17 19.73 14.41
CA LEU A 79 3.78 19.39 14.08
C LEU A 79 3.70 18.02 13.38
N VAL A 80 4.54 17.82 12.35
CA VAL A 80 4.61 16.54 11.61
C VAL A 80 5.05 15.40 12.53
N SER A 81 6.06 15.61 13.37
CA SER A 81 6.55 14.61 14.33
C SER A 81 5.44 14.17 15.30
N ASP A 82 4.66 15.12 15.82
CA ASP A 82 3.56 14.83 16.74
C ASP A 82 2.45 14.07 16.00
N LEU A 83 2.10 14.47 14.78
CA LEU A 83 1.10 13.78 13.98
C LEU A 83 1.53 12.33 13.67
N MET A 84 2.79 12.10 13.31
CA MET A 84 3.35 10.74 13.16
C MET A 84 3.21 9.92 14.44
N PHE A 85 3.53 10.51 15.59
CA PHE A 85 3.38 9.84 16.88
C PHE A 85 1.92 9.47 17.17
N TYR A 86 0.96 10.35 16.91
CA TYR A 86 -0.45 10.03 17.17
C TYR A 86 -1.01 9.02 16.18
N ARG A 87 -0.63 9.09 14.90
CA ARG A 87 -0.98 8.07 13.89
C ARG A 87 -0.46 6.68 14.28
N GLU A 88 0.77 6.59 14.78
CA GLU A 88 1.32 5.35 15.36
C GLU A 88 0.44 4.80 16.50
N LYS A 89 -0.05 5.69 17.37
CA LYS A 89 -0.87 5.31 18.53
C LYS A 89 -2.26 4.82 18.16
N VAL A 90 -2.83 5.31 17.07
CA VAL A 90 -4.15 4.88 16.60
C VAL A 90 -4.09 3.76 15.56
N GLY A 91 -2.89 3.29 15.20
CA GLY A 91 -2.68 2.20 14.25
C GLY A 91 -2.63 2.61 12.78
N ASP A 92 -2.60 3.91 12.48
CA ASP A 92 -2.44 4.44 11.13
C ASP A 92 -0.94 4.49 10.73
N TYR A 93 -0.36 3.32 10.50
CA TYR A 93 1.06 3.22 10.20
C TYR A 93 1.41 3.72 8.79
N LEU A 94 0.54 3.51 7.79
CA LEU A 94 0.78 4.01 6.43
C LEU A 94 0.70 5.54 6.39
N GLY A 95 -0.31 6.15 7.02
CA GLY A 95 -0.41 7.59 7.16
C GLY A 95 0.74 8.19 7.97
N CYS A 96 1.28 7.47 8.96
CA CYS A 96 2.51 7.88 9.63
C CYS A 96 3.74 7.88 8.70
N LEU A 97 3.94 6.82 7.92
CA LEU A 97 5.07 6.70 6.99
C LEU A 97 4.98 7.72 5.85
N ALA A 98 3.76 8.06 5.41
CA ALA A 98 3.50 9.08 4.39
C ALA A 98 4.10 10.44 4.77
N LEU A 99 3.85 10.88 6.00
CA LEU A 99 4.36 12.15 6.53
C LEU A 99 5.89 12.21 6.53
N SER A 100 6.54 11.09 6.86
CA SER A 100 8.00 10.99 6.77
C SER A 100 8.48 11.14 5.33
N ASN A 101 7.82 10.45 4.38
CA ASN A 101 8.20 10.49 2.98
C ASN A 101 8.12 11.90 2.39
N GLU A 102 7.06 12.67 2.73
CA GLU A 102 6.91 14.09 2.36
C GLU A 102 8.05 14.98 2.87
N VAL A 103 8.63 14.67 4.03
CA VAL A 103 9.71 15.47 4.64
C VAL A 103 11.09 14.99 4.15
N PHE A 104 11.32 13.68 4.16
CA PHE A 104 12.63 13.07 3.90
C PHE A 104 13.03 13.10 2.43
N PHE A 105 12.16 12.67 1.53
CA PHE A 105 12.51 12.60 0.10
C PHE A 105 12.59 13.97 -0.55
N THR A 106 11.94 14.96 0.04
CA THR A 106 11.78 16.28 -0.58
C THR A 106 12.87 17.26 -0.16
N TRP A 107 13.35 17.21 1.10
CA TRP A 107 14.25 18.25 1.63
C TRP A 107 15.36 17.79 2.57
N ARG A 108 15.18 16.66 3.25
CA ARG A 108 16.15 16.24 4.27
C ARG A 108 17.49 15.79 3.70
N VAL A 109 17.47 15.32 2.45
CA VAL A 109 18.66 14.95 1.69
C VAL A 109 19.36 16.19 1.12
N SER A 110 18.62 17.24 0.75
CA SER A 110 19.18 18.44 0.10
C SER A 110 19.73 19.48 1.08
N GLU A 111 19.16 19.62 2.28
CA GLU A 111 19.50 20.72 3.21
C GLU A 111 19.70 20.28 4.69
N PRO A 112 20.66 19.40 4.99
CA PRO A 112 20.81 18.76 6.32
C PRO A 112 21.09 19.71 7.49
N HIS A 113 21.41 20.98 7.23
CA HIS A 113 21.77 21.96 8.27
C HIS A 113 20.59 22.78 8.81
N ARG A 114 19.40 22.71 8.20
CA ARG A 114 18.22 23.50 8.62
C ARG A 114 17.45 22.90 9.80
N TYR A 115 17.78 21.67 10.17
CA TYR A 115 17.07 20.89 11.18
C TYR A 115 17.68 21.06 12.56
N GLN A 116 16.86 21.33 13.57
CA GLN A 116 17.27 21.15 14.96
C GLN A 116 17.48 19.65 15.24
N SER A 117 18.61 19.30 15.85
CA SER A 117 18.94 17.90 16.15
C SER A 117 17.85 17.16 16.93
N ARG A 118 17.12 17.86 17.82
CA ARG A 118 16.05 17.24 18.63
C ARG A 118 14.84 16.83 17.80
N VAL A 119 14.35 17.71 16.92
CA VAL A 119 13.20 17.39 16.06
C VAL A 119 13.60 16.31 15.04
N ASP A 120 14.85 16.36 14.57
CA ASP A 120 15.39 15.36 13.66
C ASP A 120 15.39 13.95 14.27
N SER A 121 15.86 13.84 15.51
CA SER A 121 15.85 12.58 16.25
C SER A 121 14.44 12.09 16.55
N ALA A 122 13.50 12.99 16.88
CA ALA A 122 12.11 12.64 17.12
C ALA A 122 11.42 12.08 15.86
N MET A 123 11.59 12.76 14.72
CA MET A 123 11.07 12.30 13.42
C MET A 123 11.61 10.92 13.05
N LYS A 124 12.94 10.69 13.17
CA LYS A 124 13.55 9.37 12.93
C LYS A 124 13.00 8.30 13.86
N ALA A 125 12.88 8.60 15.15
CA ALA A 125 12.37 7.66 16.13
C ALA A 125 10.91 7.27 15.82
N ASN A 126 10.06 8.25 15.49
CA ASN A 126 8.67 8.00 15.13
C ASN A 126 8.55 7.21 13.81
N TYR A 127 9.38 7.54 12.81
CA TYR A 127 9.46 6.78 11.55
C TYR A 127 9.82 5.30 11.79
N GLU A 128 10.91 5.03 12.51
CA GLU A 128 11.33 3.66 12.81
C GLU A 128 10.29 2.92 13.64
N LYS A 129 9.58 3.63 14.52
CA LYS A 129 8.49 3.05 15.29
C LYS A 129 7.30 2.66 14.41
N CYS A 130 6.84 3.54 13.52
CA CYS A 130 5.77 3.22 12.57
C CYS A 130 6.16 2.06 11.65
N LYS A 131 7.40 2.06 11.15
CA LYS A 131 7.94 0.99 10.30
C LYS A 131 8.00 -0.35 11.03
N SER A 132 8.51 -0.37 12.26
CA SER A 132 8.62 -1.61 13.05
C SER A 132 7.25 -2.13 13.49
N SER A 133 6.32 -1.25 13.88
CA SER A 133 4.93 -1.64 14.17
C SER A 133 4.23 -2.23 12.94
N LEU A 134 4.40 -1.63 11.76
CA LEU A 134 3.86 -2.18 10.52
C LEU A 134 4.48 -3.53 10.17
N ALA A 135 5.80 -3.68 10.30
CA ALA A 135 6.51 -4.94 10.06
C ALA A 135 6.12 -6.05 11.05
N ALA A 136 5.70 -5.71 12.27
CA ALA A 136 5.17 -6.68 13.22
C ALA A 136 3.78 -7.21 12.81
N LEU A 137 2.98 -6.40 12.12
CA LEU A 137 1.68 -6.80 11.57
C LEU A 137 1.80 -7.56 10.24
N TYR A 138 2.82 -7.23 9.46
CA TYR A 138 3.09 -7.80 8.14
C TYR A 138 4.56 -8.27 8.06
N PRO A 139 4.88 -9.44 8.66
CA PRO A 139 6.23 -9.99 8.64
C PRO A 139 6.69 -10.29 7.20
N GLU A 140 8.01 -10.37 7.02
CA GLU A 140 8.60 -10.83 5.75
C GLU A 140 8.06 -12.21 5.38
N ALA A 141 7.66 -12.37 4.13
CA ALA A 141 7.12 -13.62 3.64
C ALA A 141 8.24 -14.60 3.28
N GLU A 142 8.00 -15.89 3.55
CA GLU A 142 8.90 -16.96 3.15
C GLU A 142 8.75 -17.24 1.65
N SER A 143 9.81 -17.73 1.00
CA SER A 143 9.75 -18.17 -0.40
C SER A 143 8.79 -19.36 -0.52
N CYS A 144 8.07 -19.42 -1.65
CA CYS A 144 7.13 -20.49 -1.93
C CYS A 144 7.83 -21.86 -1.90
N PRO A 145 7.32 -22.84 -1.14
CA PRO A 145 7.93 -24.17 -1.04
C PRO A 145 7.65 -25.08 -2.25
N ILE A 146 6.84 -24.63 -3.22
CA ILE A 146 6.45 -25.42 -4.38
C ILE A 146 7.49 -25.30 -5.48
N VAL A 147 8.03 -26.45 -5.92
CA VAL A 147 9.05 -26.53 -6.96
C VAL A 147 8.56 -25.86 -8.25
N GLY A 148 9.36 -24.94 -8.79
CA GLY A 148 9.06 -24.17 -10.00
C GLY A 148 8.29 -22.87 -9.77
N TYR A 149 8.01 -22.52 -8.51
CA TYR A 149 7.33 -21.26 -8.10
C TYR A 149 8.09 -20.53 -6.99
N GLU A 150 9.40 -20.78 -6.82
CA GLU A 150 10.23 -20.25 -5.73
C GLU A 150 10.36 -18.71 -5.73
N ASP A 151 10.00 -18.07 -6.85
CA ASP A 151 9.90 -16.62 -7.02
C ASP A 151 8.63 -16.01 -6.40
N MET A 152 7.65 -16.83 -6.05
CA MET A 152 6.47 -16.45 -5.28
C MET A 152 6.71 -16.56 -3.77
N PHE A 153 5.75 -16.12 -2.97
CA PHE A 153 5.82 -16.14 -1.52
C PHE A 153 4.74 -17.03 -0.90
N ALA A 154 5.11 -17.80 0.12
CA ALA A 154 4.21 -18.70 0.83
C ALA A 154 3.21 -17.90 1.68
N VAL A 155 1.91 -18.25 1.58
CA VAL A 155 0.90 -17.63 2.46
C VAL A 155 0.98 -18.20 3.88
N PRO A 156 0.61 -17.42 4.92
CA PRO A 156 0.59 -17.92 6.29
C PRO A 156 -0.38 -19.11 6.43
N SER A 157 0.06 -20.19 7.09
CA SER A 157 -0.77 -21.38 7.31
C SER A 157 -2.10 -21.05 8.02
N GLY A 158 -2.08 -20.09 8.94
CA GLY A 158 -3.28 -19.64 9.67
C GLY A 158 -4.36 -18.98 8.81
N TRP A 159 -4.09 -18.65 7.54
CA TRP A 159 -5.14 -18.17 6.62
C TRP A 159 -6.16 -19.26 6.30
N GLN A 160 -5.70 -20.51 6.16
CA GLN A 160 -6.53 -21.66 5.82
C GLN A 160 -7.55 -21.99 6.93
N GLU A 161 -7.25 -21.60 8.17
CA GLU A 161 -8.13 -21.82 9.34
C GLU A 161 -9.18 -20.72 9.52
N GLN A 162 -8.98 -19.55 8.91
CA GLN A 162 -9.85 -18.37 9.10
C GLN A 162 -10.97 -18.31 8.06
N ASP A 163 -10.70 -18.77 6.84
CA ASP A 163 -11.64 -18.71 5.74
C ASP A 163 -11.32 -19.83 4.73
N GLU A 164 -12.30 -20.71 4.50
CA GLU A 164 -12.23 -21.86 3.60
C GLU A 164 -11.82 -21.46 2.17
N LEU A 165 -12.05 -20.19 1.79
CA LEU A 165 -11.67 -19.64 0.49
C LEU A 165 -10.15 -19.56 0.28
N TYR A 166 -9.35 -19.58 1.35
CA TYR A 166 -7.88 -19.57 1.28
C TYR A 166 -7.27 -20.95 1.44
N PHE A 167 -8.09 -21.99 1.65
CA PHE A 167 -7.63 -23.37 1.83
C PHE A 167 -6.78 -23.85 0.64
N GLU A 168 -7.16 -23.44 -0.57
CA GLU A 168 -6.50 -23.86 -1.81
C GLU A 168 -5.32 -22.97 -2.21
N ILE A 169 -5.11 -21.81 -1.56
CA ILE A 169 -4.00 -20.91 -1.92
C ILE A 169 -2.71 -21.43 -1.29
N ALA A 170 -1.71 -21.65 -2.14
CA ALA A 170 -0.38 -22.06 -1.71
C ALA A 170 0.57 -20.85 -1.62
N CYS A 171 0.64 -20.06 -2.70
CA CYS A 171 1.61 -18.98 -2.81
C CYS A 171 1.03 -17.76 -3.54
N ILE A 172 1.56 -16.58 -3.23
CA ILE A 172 1.20 -15.33 -3.90
C ILE A 172 2.48 -14.62 -4.35
N GLY A 173 2.51 -14.25 -5.63
CA GLY A 173 3.54 -13.43 -6.26
C GLY A 173 3.01 -12.05 -6.62
N PHE A 174 3.92 -11.08 -6.73
CA PHE A 174 3.61 -9.78 -7.32
C PHE A 174 4.29 -9.69 -8.68
N VAL A 175 3.49 -9.41 -9.71
CA VAL A 175 4.02 -9.13 -11.04
C VAL A 175 3.90 -7.64 -11.29
N GLY A 176 5.07 -7.00 -11.36
CA GLY A 176 5.21 -5.62 -11.78
C GLY A 176 4.75 -5.41 -13.21
N ASN A 177 4.67 -4.14 -13.60
CA ASN A 177 4.34 -3.73 -14.95
C ASN A 177 5.48 -2.92 -15.57
N TYR A 178 5.49 -2.92 -16.89
CA TYR A 178 6.53 -2.28 -17.69
C TYR A 178 5.92 -1.28 -18.69
N ALA A 179 6.77 -0.42 -19.23
CA ALA A 179 6.38 0.57 -20.23
C ALA A 179 5.76 -0.12 -21.45
N SER A 180 4.63 0.39 -21.94
CA SER A 180 4.04 -0.10 -23.18
C SER A 180 5.01 0.17 -24.34
N MET A 181 5.52 -0.88 -24.98
CA MET A 181 6.30 -0.73 -26.21
C MET A 181 5.41 -0.09 -27.28
N ARG A 182 5.92 0.95 -27.97
CA ARG A 182 5.17 1.64 -29.02
C ARG A 182 4.76 0.64 -30.10
N GLY A 183 3.57 0.83 -30.69
CA GLY A 183 2.84 -0.11 -31.54
C GLY A 183 3.51 -0.71 -32.78
N VAL A 184 4.81 -0.50 -33.03
CA VAL A 184 5.57 -1.09 -34.15
C VAL A 184 6.27 -2.40 -33.75
N GLU A 185 6.54 -2.61 -32.46
CA GLU A 185 7.02 -3.91 -31.90
C GLU A 185 5.87 -4.82 -31.44
N ARG A 186 4.64 -4.31 -31.48
CA ARG A 186 3.43 -4.90 -30.88
C ARG A 186 2.80 -6.02 -31.71
N ASP A 187 3.04 -6.06 -33.02
CA ASP A 187 2.37 -6.98 -33.95
C ASP A 187 3.33 -8.10 -34.43
N GLY A 188 4.02 -8.76 -33.49
CA GLY A 188 4.66 -10.05 -33.76
C GLY A 188 3.63 -11.14 -34.12
N PRO A 189 4.03 -12.29 -34.68
CA PRO A 189 3.12 -13.27 -35.31
C PRO A 189 2.16 -13.99 -34.34
N LYS A 190 2.17 -13.68 -33.04
CA LYS A 190 1.24 -14.21 -32.06
C LYS A 190 0.22 -13.13 -31.70
N GLY A 191 -0.92 -13.14 -32.39
CA GLY A 191 -2.06 -12.27 -32.14
C GLY A 191 -2.84 -12.63 -30.86
N GLY A 192 -2.18 -12.54 -29.70
CA GLY A 192 -2.84 -12.49 -28.40
C GLY A 192 -2.99 -11.02 -27.96
N SER A 193 -4.15 -10.63 -27.45
CA SER A 193 -4.31 -9.29 -26.87
C SER A 193 -3.53 -9.20 -25.56
N GLU A 194 -2.35 -8.57 -25.57
CA GLU A 194 -1.56 -8.25 -24.36
C GLU A 194 -2.16 -7.05 -23.58
N GLY A 195 -3.49 -6.88 -23.57
CA GLY A 195 -4.17 -5.63 -23.23
C GLY A 195 -4.03 -5.11 -21.79
N LEU A 196 -3.30 -5.81 -20.91
CA LEU A 196 -3.18 -5.49 -19.48
C LEU A 196 -1.76 -5.61 -18.90
N SER A 197 -0.73 -5.85 -19.73
CA SER A 197 0.68 -5.87 -19.29
C SER A 197 1.19 -4.53 -18.74
N VAL A 198 0.41 -3.47 -18.94
CA VAL A 198 0.65 -2.12 -18.43
C VAL A 198 0.17 -1.90 -17.00
N ARG A 199 -0.41 -2.91 -16.33
CA ARG A 199 -0.88 -2.81 -14.93
C ARG A 199 -0.26 -3.89 -14.04
N PRO A 200 0.09 -3.55 -12.79
CA PRO A 200 0.56 -4.53 -11.83
C PRO A 200 -0.56 -5.50 -11.45
N ARG A 201 -0.18 -6.71 -11.04
CA ARG A 201 -1.13 -7.76 -10.62
C ARG A 201 -0.50 -8.69 -9.60
N LEU A 202 -1.36 -9.43 -8.90
CA LEU A 202 -0.95 -10.60 -8.13
C LEU A 202 -1.04 -11.84 -9.00
N GLU A 203 -0.08 -12.75 -8.82
CA GLU A 203 -0.21 -14.13 -9.24
C GLU A 203 -0.58 -14.96 -8.01
N VAL A 204 -1.71 -15.66 -8.07
CA VAL A 204 -2.20 -16.51 -6.98
C VAL A 204 -2.05 -17.96 -7.42
N LEU A 205 -1.13 -18.68 -6.80
CA LEU A 205 -0.93 -20.11 -6.98
C LEU A 205 -1.89 -20.86 -6.08
N TYR A 206 -2.79 -21.64 -6.68
CA TYR A 206 -3.75 -22.46 -5.96
C TYR A 206 -3.70 -23.91 -6.40
N VAL A 207 -4.17 -24.80 -5.53
CA VAL A 207 -4.34 -26.23 -5.81
C VAL A 207 -5.56 -26.38 -6.73
N GLU A 208 -5.32 -26.69 -8.00
CA GLU A 208 -6.42 -26.92 -8.98
C GLU A 208 -7.05 -28.30 -8.75
N ARG A 209 -6.23 -29.30 -8.43
CA ARG A 209 -6.69 -30.66 -8.15
C ARG A 209 -5.64 -31.44 -7.36
N VAL A 210 -6.10 -32.50 -6.69
CA VAL A 210 -5.26 -33.44 -5.98
C VAL A 210 -5.52 -34.84 -6.54
N GLU A 211 -4.46 -35.54 -6.93
CA GLU A 211 -4.54 -36.90 -7.48
C GLU A 211 -3.63 -37.83 -6.69
N ARG A 212 -3.85 -39.14 -6.79
CA ARG A 212 -2.95 -40.13 -6.22
C ARG A 212 -1.63 -40.15 -6.97
N ALA A 213 -0.52 -40.29 -6.24
CA ALA A 213 0.81 -40.41 -6.84
C ALA A 213 0.92 -41.61 -7.80
N ASP A 214 0.21 -42.69 -7.51
CA ASP A 214 0.14 -43.91 -8.34
C ASP A 214 -0.83 -43.82 -9.52
N GLY A 215 -1.53 -42.68 -9.68
CA GLY A 215 -2.50 -42.44 -10.75
C GLY A 215 -3.83 -43.19 -10.59
N SER A 216 -4.03 -43.91 -9.48
CA SER A 216 -5.29 -44.62 -9.23
C SER A 216 -6.43 -43.66 -8.88
N THR A 217 -7.63 -44.00 -9.33
CA THR A 217 -8.85 -43.25 -9.05
C THR A 217 -9.73 -43.99 -8.05
N LEU A 218 -10.66 -43.28 -7.41
CA LEU A 218 -11.68 -43.91 -6.56
C LEU A 218 -12.45 -45.03 -7.31
N THR A 219 -12.62 -44.89 -8.63
CA THR A 219 -13.31 -45.89 -9.45
C THR A 219 -12.50 -47.17 -9.61
N ASP A 220 -11.17 -47.08 -9.65
CA ASP A 220 -10.28 -48.24 -9.74
C ASP A 220 -10.35 -49.08 -8.45
N TRP A 221 -10.42 -48.42 -7.30
CA TRP A 221 -10.52 -49.07 -5.99
C TRP A 221 -11.93 -49.55 -5.65
N LEU A 222 -13.00 -48.87 -6.10
CA LEU A 222 -14.37 -49.37 -5.96
C LEU A 222 -14.62 -50.69 -6.70
N ARG A 223 -13.75 -51.03 -7.66
CA ARG A 223 -13.78 -52.29 -8.40
C ARG A 223 -12.83 -53.35 -7.82
N SER A 224 -12.07 -53.00 -6.78
CA SER A 224 -11.22 -53.94 -6.04
C SER A 224 -12.08 -54.82 -5.14
N ASP A 225 -11.86 -56.13 -5.17
CA ASP A 225 -12.49 -57.09 -4.25
C ASP A 225 -11.77 -57.13 -2.87
N GLU A 226 -10.84 -56.20 -2.61
CA GLU A 226 -10.08 -56.17 -1.36
C GLU A 226 -10.90 -55.63 -0.19
N GLU A 227 -10.82 -56.32 0.96
CA GLU A 227 -11.66 -56.07 2.14
C GLU A 227 -11.34 -54.73 2.86
N ASN A 228 -10.33 -53.96 2.41
CA ASN A 228 -9.90 -52.69 3.01
C ASN A 228 -9.51 -51.62 1.99
N TRP A 229 -9.99 -51.70 0.74
CA TRP A 229 -9.65 -50.77 -0.34
C TRP A 229 -9.78 -49.28 0.06
N TRP A 230 -10.78 -48.95 0.88
CA TRP A 230 -11.02 -47.57 1.33
C TRP A 230 -9.88 -47.04 2.19
N ASN A 231 -9.35 -47.88 3.10
CA ASN A 231 -8.28 -47.51 4.01
C ASN A 231 -6.97 -47.30 3.22
N GLU A 232 -6.70 -48.14 2.23
CA GLU A 232 -5.52 -48.00 1.35
C GLU A 232 -5.65 -46.81 0.39
N PHE A 233 -6.86 -46.53 -0.09
CA PHE A 233 -7.13 -45.37 -0.93
C PHE A 233 -6.90 -44.05 -0.17
N TYR A 234 -7.42 -43.91 1.05
CA TYR A 234 -7.27 -42.66 1.83
C TYR A 234 -5.85 -42.47 2.37
N ASN A 235 -5.14 -43.55 2.72
CA ASN A 235 -3.81 -43.46 3.36
C ASN A 235 -2.63 -43.40 2.38
N GLY A 236 -2.83 -43.50 1.07
CA GLY A 236 -1.70 -43.41 0.14
C GLY A 236 -1.28 -41.98 -0.14
N GLU A 237 -0.25 -41.86 -0.99
CA GLU A 237 0.39 -40.59 -1.29
C GLU A 237 -0.44 -39.77 -2.28
N TRP A 238 -0.71 -38.52 -1.91
CA TRP A 238 -1.49 -37.56 -2.69
C TRP A 238 -0.58 -36.45 -3.22
N VAL A 239 -0.74 -36.12 -4.49
CA VAL A 239 0.03 -35.10 -5.19
C VAL A 239 -0.91 -33.97 -5.61
N SER A 240 -0.57 -32.75 -5.20
CA SER A 240 -1.28 -31.54 -5.60
C SER A 240 -0.78 -31.03 -6.95
N PHE A 241 -1.72 -30.68 -7.82
CA PHE A 241 -1.47 -29.99 -9.08
C PHE A 241 -1.89 -28.54 -8.94
N TYR A 242 -1.00 -27.63 -9.33
CA TYR A 242 -1.15 -26.21 -9.10
C TYR A 242 -1.46 -25.45 -10.37
N LYS A 243 -2.17 -24.32 -10.21
CA LYS A 243 -2.46 -23.37 -11.27
C LYS A 243 -2.31 -21.95 -10.77
N VAL A 244 -1.87 -21.07 -11.66
CA VAL A 244 -1.75 -19.64 -11.39
C VAL A 244 -2.98 -18.91 -11.92
N ASN A 245 -3.54 -18.05 -11.09
CA ASN A 245 -4.54 -17.06 -11.51
C ASN A 245 -3.97 -15.64 -11.39
N GLU A 246 -4.24 -14.81 -12.37
CA GLU A 246 -3.82 -13.41 -12.38
C GLU A 246 -4.92 -12.51 -11.83
N VAL A 247 -4.59 -11.71 -10.81
CA VAL A 247 -5.55 -10.87 -10.09
C VAL A 247 -5.11 -9.42 -10.15
N TYR A 248 -5.88 -8.61 -10.87
CA TYR A 248 -5.61 -7.18 -10.99
C TYR A 248 -6.14 -6.39 -9.80
N PHE A 249 -5.44 -5.31 -9.46
CA PHE A 249 -5.82 -4.41 -8.39
C PHE A 249 -6.97 -3.49 -8.81
N SER A 250 -7.91 -3.32 -7.90
CA SER A 250 -9.02 -2.38 -8.00
C SER A 250 -9.03 -1.42 -6.81
N SER A 251 -9.53 -0.21 -7.03
CA SER A 251 -9.81 0.74 -5.94
C SER A 251 -11.06 0.31 -5.15
N LEU A 252 -11.34 1.00 -4.04
CA LEU A 252 -12.57 0.80 -3.27
C LEU A 252 -13.84 1.00 -4.14
N GLU A 253 -13.78 1.90 -5.11
CA GLU A 253 -14.86 2.20 -6.06
C GLU A 253 -14.90 1.22 -7.26
N GLY A 254 -14.01 0.23 -7.30
CA GLY A 254 -13.97 -0.81 -8.34
C GLY A 254 -13.24 -0.41 -9.62
N SER A 255 -12.56 0.74 -9.65
CA SER A 255 -11.75 1.14 -10.80
C SER A 255 -10.41 0.42 -10.82
N LEU A 256 -9.90 0.02 -11.99
CA LEU A 256 -8.60 -0.63 -12.08
C LEU A 256 -7.49 0.33 -11.63
N TRP A 257 -6.59 -0.15 -10.76
CA TRP A 257 -5.45 0.62 -10.27
C TRP A 257 -4.16 0.36 -11.05
N GLY A 258 -3.14 1.19 -10.83
CA GLY A 258 -1.77 0.95 -11.27
C GLY A 258 -1.50 1.34 -12.72
N ALA A 259 -2.24 2.32 -13.26
CA ALA A 259 -1.93 2.91 -14.56
C ALA A 259 -0.91 4.05 -14.42
N GLY A 260 -0.01 4.18 -15.40
CA GLY A 260 0.91 5.31 -15.54
C GLY A 260 2.27 5.14 -14.84
N TYR A 261 2.32 4.32 -13.78
CA TYR A 261 3.53 3.99 -13.03
C TYR A 261 3.87 2.52 -13.14
N CYS A 262 5.16 2.22 -13.12
CA CYS A 262 5.74 0.90 -13.20
C CYS A 262 6.19 0.50 -11.81
N TYR A 263 5.58 -0.55 -11.26
CA TYR A 263 5.70 -0.93 -9.87
C TYR A 263 6.63 -2.13 -9.68
N SER A 264 7.45 -2.07 -8.64
CA SER A 264 8.27 -3.16 -8.14
C SER A 264 8.00 -3.30 -6.64
N LEU A 265 7.02 -4.14 -6.29
CA LEU A 265 6.56 -4.33 -4.92
C LEU A 265 6.79 -5.77 -4.47
N THR A 266 7.09 -5.92 -3.19
CA THR A 266 7.23 -7.22 -2.53
C THR A 266 6.05 -7.44 -1.58
N PRO A 267 5.32 -8.56 -1.69
CA PRO A 267 4.24 -8.88 -0.78
C PRO A 267 4.76 -9.34 0.58
N LYS A 268 4.03 -8.93 1.61
CA LYS A 268 4.13 -9.37 2.99
C LYS A 268 2.73 -9.69 3.48
N PHE A 269 2.59 -10.71 4.31
CA PHE A 269 1.26 -11.24 4.64
C PHE A 269 0.87 -10.88 6.07
N GLY A 270 -0.34 -10.33 6.20
CA GLY A 270 -0.93 -10.05 7.51
C GLY A 270 -1.46 -11.31 8.18
N GLN A 271 -1.73 -11.23 9.48
CA GLN A 271 -2.34 -12.36 10.20
C GLN A 271 -3.78 -12.64 9.74
N GLN A 272 -4.52 -11.60 9.38
CA GLN A 272 -5.87 -11.75 8.82
C GLN A 272 -5.80 -12.30 7.39
N ALA A 273 -6.57 -13.34 7.12
CA ALA A 273 -6.64 -13.96 5.79
C ALA A 273 -6.96 -12.94 4.69
N GLY A 274 -6.19 -12.99 3.60
CA GLY A 274 -6.33 -12.10 2.44
C GLY A 274 -5.70 -10.72 2.58
N MET A 275 -5.23 -10.32 3.77
CA MET A 275 -4.59 -9.02 3.96
C MET A 275 -3.12 -9.07 3.56
N ILE A 276 -2.75 -8.32 2.53
CA ILE A 276 -1.39 -8.30 1.97
C ILE A 276 -0.88 -6.86 2.02
N TYR A 277 0.31 -6.69 2.58
CA TYR A 277 1.06 -5.45 2.50
C TYR A 277 2.06 -5.53 1.36
N LEU A 278 1.97 -4.61 0.41
CA LEU A 278 2.89 -4.48 -0.71
C LEU A 278 3.82 -3.29 -0.44
N ALA A 279 5.11 -3.57 -0.35
CA ALA A 279 6.14 -2.56 -0.11
C ALA A 279 7.15 -2.55 -1.25
N GLY A 280 7.54 -1.37 -1.72
CA GLY A 280 8.58 -1.27 -2.72
C GLY A 280 8.62 0.11 -3.36
N THR A 281 8.83 0.14 -4.66
CA THR A 281 8.98 1.39 -5.41
C THR A 281 8.15 1.42 -6.67
N SER A 282 7.91 2.63 -7.14
CA SER A 282 7.36 2.88 -8.47
C SER A 282 8.13 3.98 -9.19
N SER A 283 8.02 3.99 -10.51
CA SER A 283 8.53 5.06 -11.37
C SER A 283 7.57 5.32 -12.52
N PRO A 284 7.55 6.51 -13.13
CA PRO A 284 6.70 6.76 -14.28
C PRO A 284 7.04 5.78 -15.41
N CYS A 285 6.05 5.04 -15.91
CA CYS A 285 6.30 4.07 -16.99
C CYS A 285 6.76 4.74 -18.29
N ASN A 286 6.34 5.99 -18.54
CA ASN A 286 6.60 6.72 -19.78
C ASN A 286 7.53 7.91 -19.57
N GLY A 287 8.82 7.63 -19.38
CA GLY A 287 9.84 8.66 -19.24
C GLY A 287 9.83 9.32 -17.85
N GLY A 288 11.01 9.48 -17.28
CA GLY A 288 11.21 9.97 -15.92
C GLY A 288 12.16 9.06 -15.15
N SER A 289 13.00 9.65 -14.29
CA SER A 289 13.92 8.92 -13.41
C SER A 289 13.51 9.01 -11.94
N ALA A 290 12.35 9.59 -11.66
CA ALA A 290 11.82 9.69 -10.31
C ALA A 290 11.42 8.30 -9.83
N SER A 291 11.93 7.92 -8.66
CA SER A 291 11.53 6.72 -7.94
C SER A 291 10.74 7.16 -6.71
N TYR A 292 9.57 6.57 -6.55
CA TYR A 292 8.68 6.78 -5.42
C TYR A 292 8.73 5.56 -4.50
N THR A 293 8.44 5.76 -3.22
CA THR A 293 8.32 4.65 -2.26
C THR A 293 6.84 4.34 -2.07
N ASP A 294 6.45 3.11 -2.37
CA ASP A 294 5.06 2.69 -2.36
C ASP A 294 4.84 1.68 -1.24
N ASN A 295 3.83 1.97 -0.43
CA ASN A 295 3.38 1.14 0.67
C ASN A 295 1.85 1.03 0.56
N LEU A 296 1.36 -0.17 0.25
CA LEU A 296 -0.04 -0.42 -0.04
C LEU A 296 -0.55 -1.57 0.82
N ILE A 297 -1.75 -1.44 1.37
CA ILE A 297 -2.48 -2.57 1.95
C ILE A 297 -3.58 -2.96 0.98
N VAL A 298 -3.51 -4.21 0.51
CA VAL A 298 -4.51 -4.81 -0.35
C VAL A 298 -5.20 -5.95 0.38
N ARG A 299 -6.46 -6.15 0.03
CA ARG A 299 -7.26 -7.29 0.42
C ARG A 299 -7.52 -8.15 -0.80
N LEU A 300 -7.09 -9.40 -0.73
CA LEU A 300 -7.55 -10.43 -1.65
C LEU A 300 -8.95 -10.85 -1.20
N ASP A 301 -9.95 -10.82 -2.07
CA ASP A 301 -11.34 -11.18 -1.79
C ASP A 301 -11.87 -12.18 -2.83
N TYR A 302 -12.92 -12.92 -2.48
CA TYR A 302 -13.57 -13.87 -3.39
C TYR A 302 -14.61 -13.22 -4.32
N PRO A 303 -14.77 -13.72 -5.56
CA PRO A 303 -13.81 -14.55 -6.30
C PRO A 303 -12.58 -13.72 -6.65
N PHE A 304 -11.37 -14.28 -6.45
CA PHE A 304 -10.07 -13.59 -6.43
C PHE A 304 -10.04 -12.20 -7.09
N LYS A 305 -10.21 -11.19 -6.25
CA LYS A 305 -10.10 -9.76 -6.55
C LYS A 305 -9.12 -9.15 -5.56
N ALA A 306 -8.20 -8.33 -6.04
CA ALA A 306 -7.34 -7.57 -5.17
C ALA A 306 -7.91 -6.15 -5.06
N GLN A 307 -8.33 -5.75 -3.86
CA GLN A 307 -8.84 -4.43 -3.58
C GLN A 307 -7.83 -3.65 -2.74
N LEU A 308 -7.50 -2.43 -3.15
CA LEU A 308 -6.71 -1.51 -2.33
C LEU A 308 -7.56 -0.99 -1.18
N ILE A 309 -7.16 -1.32 0.04
CA ILE A 309 -7.80 -0.86 1.27
C ILE A 309 -7.20 0.46 1.71
N ASP A 310 -5.88 0.56 1.59
CA ASP A 310 -5.14 1.77 1.85
C ASP A 310 -3.97 1.85 0.88
N ALA A 311 -3.78 3.03 0.31
CA ALA A 311 -2.73 3.31 -0.66
C ALA A 311 -2.09 4.62 -0.26
N GLN A 312 -0.80 4.56 0.10
CA GLN A 312 -0.01 5.77 0.22
C GLN A 312 0.14 6.38 -1.19
N LYS A 313 -0.71 7.36 -1.53
CA LYS A 313 -0.55 8.13 -2.77
C LYS A 313 0.60 9.12 -2.58
N GLN A 314 1.62 9.02 -3.42
CA GLN A 314 2.64 10.06 -3.61
C GLN A 314 2.30 10.90 -4.84
#